data_AF-A0A9X3CGZ2-F1
#
_entry.id   AF-A0A9X3CGZ2-F1
#
_cell.length_a   1.000
_cell.length_b   1.000
_cell.length_c   1.000
_cell.angle_alpha   90.00
_cell.angle_beta   90.00
_cell.angle_gamma   90.00
#
_symmetry.space_group_name_H-M   'P 1'
#
loop_
_entity.id
_entity.type
_entity.pdbx_description
1 polymer ?
#
loop_
_entity_poly.entity_id
_entity_poly.type
_entity_poly.pdbx_seq_one_letter_code
_entity_poly.pdbx_strand_id
1 'polypeptide(L)'
;MSLHETVVTLEELQGLDLAAILSEVEEHSYHYIESALAAQEESVPARLLAAACSMHFTPRDAKVPFKPKFIFEDRRGLIASDFSEESLTALKDFCPEVENHELRARLADIAWITKSGTIEHAYMAIEAYLASAKQLAYESDSWVMPCERIERALRLSWMFRRDSQRPDLFENVSQFLLEQYEAHKESERCFYAKRLLTLCLEFCIKENDWIYEQALELARLQFERGDYDASINANEIALDAAMSMRDKEKQIATWQSISECHVKAAEHHQQGMIAAGRLLKAI
;
A
#
# COMPACT_ATOMS: atom_id res chain seq x y z
N MET A 1 -11.30 27.86 -7.07
CA MET A 1 -12.11 27.33 -8.18
C MET A 1 -12.50 25.92 -7.84
N SER A 2 -13.76 25.57 -8.09
CA SER A 2 -14.22 24.19 -8.01
C SER A 2 -13.64 23.41 -9.19
N LEU A 3 -12.89 22.33 -8.95
CA LEU A 3 -12.35 21.48 -10.03
C LEU A 3 -13.46 20.93 -10.95
N HIS A 4 -14.70 20.86 -10.44
CA HIS A 4 -15.89 20.48 -11.21
C HIS A 4 -16.18 21.38 -12.42
N GLU A 5 -15.72 22.63 -12.41
CA GLU A 5 -16.02 23.63 -13.46
C GLU A 5 -14.90 23.75 -14.51
N THR A 6 -13.73 23.16 -14.23
CA THR A 6 -12.55 23.27 -15.11
C THR A 6 -12.41 22.01 -15.95
N VAL A 7 -12.85 22.07 -17.20
CA VAL A 7 -12.64 21.01 -18.18
C VAL A 7 -11.23 21.16 -18.77
N VAL A 8 -10.51 20.05 -18.87
CA VAL A 8 -9.16 19.99 -19.46
C VAL A 8 -9.18 18.94 -20.57
N THR A 9 -8.65 19.27 -21.75
CA THR A 9 -8.58 18.34 -22.89
C THR A 9 -7.28 17.53 -22.88
N LEU A 10 -7.21 16.49 -23.72
CA LEU A 10 -5.99 15.71 -23.91
C LEU A 10 -4.85 16.58 -24.45
N GLU A 11 -5.13 17.46 -25.41
CA GLU A 11 -4.13 18.34 -26.02
C GLU A 11 -3.53 19.31 -24.99
N GLU A 12 -4.32 19.79 -24.03
CA GLU A 12 -3.83 20.63 -22.93
C GLU A 12 -2.90 19.85 -21.98
N LEU A 13 -3.20 18.57 -21.71
CA LEU A 13 -2.30 17.70 -20.94
C LEU A 13 -1.01 17.39 -21.70
N GLN A 14 -1.10 17.09 -23.00
CA GLN A 14 0.04 16.82 -23.88
C GLN A 14 0.94 18.05 -24.06
N GLY A 15 0.38 19.26 -23.98
CA GLY A 15 1.14 20.51 -24.03
C GLY A 15 1.93 20.81 -22.76
N LEU A 16 1.73 20.05 -21.67
CA LEU A 16 2.45 20.24 -20.41
C LEU A 16 3.86 19.64 -20.52
N ASP A 17 4.89 20.41 -20.19
CA ASP A 17 6.26 19.90 -20.05
C ASP A 17 6.40 19.14 -18.72
N LEU A 18 5.79 17.96 -18.67
CA LEU A 18 5.74 17.11 -17.49
C LEU A 18 7.15 16.65 -17.08
N ALA A 19 8.04 16.42 -18.06
CA ALA A 19 9.42 16.04 -17.80
C ALA A 19 10.17 17.15 -17.04
N ALA A 20 10.04 18.40 -17.46
CA ALA A 20 10.65 19.53 -16.76
C ALA A 20 10.01 19.78 -15.37
N ILE A 21 8.70 19.59 -15.21
CA ILE A 21 8.05 19.75 -13.90
C ILE A 21 8.52 18.69 -12.92
N LEU A 22 8.70 17.45 -13.38
CA LEU A 22 9.05 16.32 -12.54
C LEU A 22 10.56 16.10 -12.39
N SER A 23 11.43 16.80 -13.13
CA SER A 23 12.89 16.61 -13.02
C SER A 23 13.47 17.05 -11.69
N GLU A 24 12.77 17.93 -10.96
CA GLU A 24 13.23 18.53 -9.71
C GLU A 24 12.57 17.89 -8.47
N VAL A 25 11.78 16.82 -8.61
CA VAL A 25 11.18 16.16 -7.44
C VAL A 25 12.23 15.35 -6.68
N GLU A 26 12.28 15.53 -5.37
CA GLU A 26 13.26 14.84 -4.51
C GLU A 26 13.01 13.32 -4.45
N GLU A 27 11.75 12.91 -4.51
CA GLU A 27 11.30 11.52 -4.46
C GLU A 27 10.09 11.36 -5.38
N HIS A 28 10.00 10.25 -6.11
CA HIS A 28 8.91 10.00 -7.05
C HIS A 28 7.62 9.49 -6.38
N SER A 29 7.27 9.99 -5.20
CA SER A 29 5.99 9.70 -4.54
C SER A 29 4.92 10.71 -4.93
N TYR A 30 3.65 10.30 -4.81
CA TYR A 30 2.53 11.16 -5.18
C TYR A 30 2.53 12.51 -4.46
N HIS A 31 3.16 12.63 -3.28
CA HIS A 31 3.17 13.86 -2.49
C HIS A 31 4.10 14.93 -3.09
N TYR A 32 5.31 14.54 -3.52
CA TYR A 32 6.21 15.46 -4.20
C TYR A 32 5.71 15.79 -5.61
N ILE A 33 5.14 14.80 -6.30
CA ILE A 33 4.50 15.02 -7.61
C ILE A 33 3.30 15.99 -7.48
N GLU A 34 2.41 15.79 -6.50
CA GLU A 34 1.32 16.72 -6.17
C GLU A 34 1.88 18.14 -5.96
N SER A 35 2.93 18.27 -5.17
CA SER A 35 3.52 19.57 -4.81
C SER A 35 4.13 20.28 -6.01
N ALA A 36 4.90 19.56 -6.85
CA ALA A 36 5.51 20.11 -8.06
C ALA A 36 4.46 20.57 -9.09
N LEU A 37 3.40 19.78 -9.28
CA LEU A 37 2.29 20.13 -10.16
C LEU A 37 1.47 21.30 -9.61
N ALA A 38 1.22 21.34 -8.29
CA ALA A 38 0.47 22.41 -7.63
C ALA A 38 1.21 23.75 -7.68
N ALA A 39 2.55 23.74 -7.74
CA ALA A 39 3.36 24.94 -7.90
C ALA A 39 3.18 25.63 -9.28
N GLN A 40 2.63 24.92 -10.27
CA GLN A 40 2.30 25.49 -11.59
C GLN A 40 0.93 26.19 -11.54
N GLU A 41 0.80 27.22 -10.69
CA GLU A 41 -0.50 27.83 -10.33
C GLU A 41 -1.34 28.28 -11.54
N GLU A 42 -0.69 28.81 -12.58
CA GLU A 42 -1.34 29.29 -13.80
C GLU A 42 -1.70 28.17 -14.79
N SER A 43 -1.15 26.96 -14.62
CA SER A 43 -1.37 25.83 -15.51
C SER A 43 -2.58 25.01 -15.09
N VAL A 44 -3.70 25.24 -15.78
CA VAL A 44 -4.92 24.43 -15.67
C VAL A 44 -4.64 22.90 -15.75
N PRO A 45 -3.92 22.37 -16.76
CA PRO A 45 -3.63 20.93 -16.85
C PRO A 45 -2.78 20.43 -15.68
N ALA A 46 -1.79 21.20 -15.22
CA ALA A 46 -0.99 20.81 -14.05
C ALA A 46 -1.84 20.73 -12.78
N ARG A 47 -2.77 21.67 -12.57
CA ARG A 47 -3.70 21.62 -11.42
C ARG A 47 -4.62 20.41 -11.47
N LEU A 48 -5.05 19.96 -12.65
CA LEU A 48 -5.84 18.73 -12.78
C LEU A 48 -5.01 17.49 -12.36
N LEU A 49 -3.76 17.40 -12.81
CA LEU A 49 -2.86 16.31 -12.41
C LEU A 49 -2.52 16.37 -10.91
N ALA A 50 -2.29 17.57 -10.36
CA ALA A 50 -2.10 17.77 -8.93
C ALA A 50 -3.31 17.27 -8.13
N ALA A 51 -4.52 17.60 -8.60
CA ALA A 51 -5.76 17.15 -7.99
C ALA A 51 -5.88 15.61 -7.99
N ALA A 52 -5.51 14.94 -9.09
CA ALA A 52 -5.45 13.48 -9.16
C ALA A 52 -4.48 12.86 -8.14
N CYS A 53 -3.39 13.57 -7.82
CA CYS A 53 -2.41 13.15 -6.82
C CYS A 53 -2.79 13.51 -5.37
N SER A 54 -3.69 14.48 -5.16
CA SER A 54 -4.01 15.08 -3.85
C SER A 54 -4.87 14.23 -2.90
N MET A 55 -5.45 13.14 -3.37
CA MET A 55 -6.34 12.30 -2.58
C MET A 55 -5.58 11.44 -1.56
N HIS A 56 -6.18 11.15 -0.41
CA HIS A 56 -5.59 10.24 0.56
C HIS A 56 -5.64 8.81 0.02
N PHE A 57 -4.46 8.24 -0.18
CA PHE A 57 -4.32 6.90 -0.73
C PHE A 57 -4.50 5.85 0.37
N THR A 58 -5.51 4.98 0.21
CA THR A 58 -5.82 3.88 1.11
C THR A 58 -5.85 2.57 0.33
N PRO A 59 -4.69 1.97 0.02
CA PRO A 59 -4.62 0.81 -0.87
C PRO A 59 -5.43 -0.37 -0.34
N ARG A 60 -5.59 -0.49 0.99
CA ARG A 60 -6.38 -1.52 1.67
C ARG A 60 -7.84 -1.59 1.21
N ASP A 61 -8.41 -0.46 0.82
CA ASP A 61 -9.79 -0.41 0.32
C ASP A 61 -9.78 -0.66 -1.20
N ALA A 62 -10.10 -1.89 -1.59
CA ALA A 62 -10.07 -2.29 -3.00
C ALA A 62 -11.03 -1.45 -3.88
N LYS A 63 -12.15 -0.98 -3.32
CA LYS A 63 -13.20 -0.27 -4.05
C LYS A 63 -13.02 1.25 -4.02
N VAL A 64 -12.53 1.79 -2.91
CA VAL A 64 -12.36 3.24 -2.70
C VAL A 64 -10.94 3.52 -2.23
N PRO A 65 -9.92 3.33 -3.09
CA PRO A 65 -8.51 3.54 -2.75
C PRO A 65 -8.15 5.02 -2.59
N PHE A 66 -8.99 5.94 -3.09
CA PHE A 66 -8.74 7.38 -3.02
C PHE A 66 -9.83 8.05 -2.18
N LYS A 67 -9.48 8.37 -0.93
CA LYS A 67 -10.37 9.01 0.04
C LYS A 67 -10.10 10.52 0.11
N PRO A 68 -11.04 11.32 0.64
CA PRO A 68 -10.79 12.72 0.89
C PRO A 68 -9.57 12.90 1.81
N LYS A 69 -8.63 13.79 1.43
CA LYS A 69 -7.46 14.12 2.26
C LYS A 69 -7.82 14.83 3.57
N PHE A 70 -8.97 15.51 3.59
CA PHE A 70 -9.55 16.11 4.79
C PHE A 70 -11.07 16.03 4.77
N ILE A 71 -11.68 15.99 5.95
CA ILE A 71 -13.13 16.04 6.15
C ILE A 71 -13.41 17.03 7.29
N PHE A 72 -14.19 18.06 7.02
CA PHE A 72 -14.73 19.03 7.96
C PHE A 72 -16.28 18.97 7.93
N GLU A 73 -16.97 19.65 8.85
CA GLU A 73 -18.43 19.56 9.01
C GLU A 73 -19.21 19.79 7.69
N ASP A 74 -18.87 20.83 6.92
CA ASP A 74 -19.59 21.19 5.69
C ASP A 74 -18.78 20.98 4.39
N ARG A 75 -17.56 20.43 4.50
CA ARG A 75 -16.67 20.29 3.32
C ARG A 75 -15.72 19.12 3.45
N ARG A 76 -15.39 18.51 2.32
CA ARG A 76 -14.36 17.47 2.22
C ARG A 76 -13.37 17.78 1.11
N GLY A 77 -12.21 17.15 1.17
CA GLY A 77 -11.28 17.09 0.04
C GLY A 77 -11.87 16.30 -1.12
N LEU A 78 -11.20 16.39 -2.27
CA LEU A 78 -11.57 15.73 -3.51
C LEU A 78 -11.60 14.19 -3.36
N ILE A 79 -12.47 13.54 -4.14
CA ILE A 79 -12.43 12.10 -4.43
C ILE A 79 -12.49 11.88 -5.95
N ALA A 80 -12.18 10.66 -6.39
CA ALA A 80 -12.11 10.37 -7.82
C ALA A 80 -13.43 10.60 -8.58
N SER A 81 -14.59 10.43 -7.94
CA SER A 81 -15.89 10.71 -8.57
C SER A 81 -16.23 12.19 -8.68
N ASP A 82 -15.37 13.09 -8.18
CA ASP A 82 -15.56 14.53 -8.32
C ASP A 82 -15.05 15.07 -9.66
N PHE A 83 -14.20 14.33 -10.38
CA PHE A 83 -13.78 14.76 -11.72
C PHE A 83 -14.95 14.70 -12.70
N SER A 84 -15.02 15.67 -13.62
CA SER A 84 -15.99 15.67 -14.72
C SER A 84 -15.73 14.50 -15.69
N GLU A 85 -16.72 14.13 -16.49
CA GLU A 85 -16.57 13.06 -17.49
C GLU A 85 -15.50 13.43 -18.53
N GLU A 86 -15.42 14.70 -18.91
CA GLU A 86 -14.43 15.23 -19.85
C GLU A 86 -13.02 15.14 -19.25
N SER A 87 -12.82 15.57 -17.99
CA SER A 87 -11.52 15.45 -17.33
C SER A 87 -11.12 13.98 -17.13
N LEU A 88 -12.06 13.10 -16.73
CA LEU A 88 -11.79 11.67 -16.62
C LEU A 88 -11.41 11.05 -17.97
N THR A 89 -11.99 11.53 -19.06
CA THR A 89 -11.64 11.09 -20.42
C THR A 89 -10.24 11.55 -20.80
N ALA A 90 -9.90 12.82 -20.57
CA ALA A 90 -8.56 13.34 -20.80
C ALA A 90 -7.49 12.63 -19.96
N LEU A 91 -7.73 12.40 -18.65
CA LEU A 91 -6.80 11.67 -17.79
C LEU A 91 -6.58 10.22 -18.26
N LYS A 92 -7.68 9.55 -18.65
CA LYS A 92 -7.65 8.18 -19.18
C LYS A 92 -6.83 8.10 -20.47
N ASP A 93 -7.08 8.99 -21.42
CA ASP A 93 -6.40 8.99 -22.72
C ASP A 93 -4.95 9.48 -22.62
N PHE A 94 -4.61 10.31 -21.63
CA PHE A 94 -3.26 10.79 -21.37
C PHE A 94 -2.38 9.75 -20.65
N CYS A 95 -2.98 8.92 -19.80
CA CYS A 95 -2.24 7.96 -18.96
C CYS A 95 -1.22 7.07 -19.70
N PRO A 96 -1.47 6.54 -20.91
CA PRO A 96 -0.49 5.75 -21.67
C PRO A 96 0.79 6.50 -22.03
N GLU A 97 0.74 7.83 -22.09
CA GLU A 97 1.85 8.72 -22.47
C GLU A 97 2.71 9.12 -21.26
N VAL A 98 2.26 8.82 -20.03
CA VAL A 98 2.96 9.21 -18.81
C VAL A 98 4.11 8.25 -18.51
N GLU A 99 5.34 8.77 -18.54
CA GLU A 99 6.55 7.99 -18.22
C GLU A 99 6.69 7.74 -16.71
N ASN A 100 6.41 8.75 -15.89
CA ASN A 100 6.51 8.66 -14.43
C ASN A 100 5.56 7.59 -13.88
N HIS A 101 6.12 6.58 -13.22
CA HIS A 101 5.39 5.39 -12.81
C HIS A 101 4.30 5.68 -11.76
N GLU A 102 4.58 6.56 -10.81
CA GLU A 102 3.64 6.91 -9.73
C GLU A 102 2.44 7.70 -10.28
N LEU A 103 2.67 8.69 -11.14
CA LEU A 103 1.60 9.44 -11.79
C LEU A 103 0.78 8.54 -12.73
N ARG A 104 1.44 7.73 -13.57
CA ARG A 104 0.76 6.78 -14.45
C ARG A 104 -0.12 5.81 -13.65
N ALA A 105 0.38 5.27 -12.55
CA ALA A 105 -0.39 4.37 -11.69
C ALA A 105 -1.64 5.08 -11.13
N ARG A 106 -1.49 6.32 -10.68
CA ARG A 106 -2.59 7.13 -10.15
C ARG A 106 -3.67 7.38 -11.21
N LEU A 107 -3.29 7.82 -12.40
CA LEU A 107 -4.24 8.14 -13.47
C LEU A 107 -4.97 6.88 -13.97
N ALA A 108 -4.23 5.80 -14.20
CA ALA A 108 -4.78 4.52 -14.64
C ALA A 108 -5.77 3.95 -13.61
N ASP A 109 -5.43 4.01 -12.32
CA ASP A 109 -6.29 3.51 -11.26
C ASP A 109 -7.54 4.37 -11.08
N ILE A 110 -7.42 5.71 -11.17
CA ILE A 110 -8.58 6.62 -11.19
C ILE A 110 -9.52 6.25 -12.33
N ALA A 111 -9.00 6.09 -13.55
CA ALA A 111 -9.79 5.71 -14.71
C ALA A 111 -10.49 4.34 -14.52
N TRP A 112 -9.80 3.39 -13.89
CA TRP A 112 -10.35 2.08 -13.57
C TRP A 112 -11.49 2.17 -12.53
N ILE A 113 -11.29 2.84 -11.39
CA ILE A 113 -12.28 2.85 -10.31
C ILE A 113 -13.51 3.69 -10.62
N THR A 114 -13.38 4.74 -11.43
CA THR A 114 -14.51 5.57 -11.88
C THR A 114 -15.25 4.93 -13.05
N LYS A 115 -14.72 3.83 -13.61
CA LYS A 115 -15.23 3.14 -14.80
C LYS A 115 -15.23 4.00 -16.06
N SER A 116 -14.41 5.05 -16.12
CA SER A 116 -14.15 5.78 -17.36
C SER A 116 -13.19 5.01 -18.27
N GLY A 117 -12.32 4.18 -17.68
CA GLY A 117 -11.34 3.34 -18.35
C GLY A 117 -11.82 1.95 -18.75
N THR A 118 -10.88 1.17 -19.30
CA THR A 118 -11.06 -0.23 -19.69
C THR A 118 -10.21 -1.15 -18.80
N ILE A 119 -10.30 -2.46 -19.03
CA ILE A 119 -9.43 -3.43 -18.34
C ILE A 119 -7.94 -3.15 -18.54
N GLU A 120 -7.55 -2.58 -19.68
CA GLU A 120 -6.16 -2.20 -19.96
C GLU A 120 -5.64 -1.14 -18.97
N HIS A 121 -6.52 -0.28 -18.46
CA HIS A 121 -6.15 0.69 -17.43
C HIS A 121 -5.90 0.02 -16.09
N ALA A 122 -6.62 -1.06 -15.77
CA ALA A 122 -6.32 -1.85 -14.58
C ALA A 122 -4.95 -2.52 -14.68
N TYR A 123 -4.61 -3.08 -15.85
CA TYR A 123 -3.29 -3.67 -16.10
C TYR A 123 -2.18 -2.63 -16.01
N MET A 124 -2.37 -1.47 -16.65
CA MET A 124 -1.44 -0.36 -16.59
C MET A 124 -1.23 0.13 -15.16
N ALA A 125 -2.28 0.25 -14.36
CA ALA A 125 -2.19 0.61 -12.95
C ALA A 125 -1.35 -0.40 -12.16
N ILE A 126 -1.54 -1.71 -12.37
CA ILE A 126 -0.78 -2.76 -11.68
C ILE A 126 0.71 -2.67 -12.03
N GLU A 127 1.04 -2.61 -13.32
CA GLU A 127 2.41 -2.56 -13.80
C GLU A 127 3.11 -1.27 -13.33
N ALA A 128 2.41 -0.13 -13.39
CA ALA A 128 2.91 1.15 -12.93
C ALA A 128 3.08 1.20 -11.40
N TYR A 129 2.17 0.63 -10.61
CA TYR A 129 2.34 0.52 -9.15
C TYR A 129 3.52 -0.39 -8.79
N LEU A 130 3.71 -1.51 -9.50
CA LEU A 130 4.87 -2.37 -9.29
C LEU A 130 6.19 -1.64 -9.61
N ALA A 131 6.23 -0.89 -10.71
CA ALA A 131 7.40 -0.11 -11.10
C ALA A 131 7.67 1.04 -10.09
N SER A 132 6.63 1.75 -9.66
CA SER A 132 6.72 2.75 -8.59
C SER A 132 7.22 2.14 -7.27
N ALA A 133 6.70 0.98 -6.87
CA ALA A 133 7.16 0.30 -5.65
C ALA A 133 8.66 -0.04 -5.72
N LYS A 134 9.16 -0.51 -6.86
CA LYS A 134 10.58 -0.78 -7.09
C LYS A 134 11.43 0.48 -6.98
N GLN A 135 10.96 1.57 -7.56
CA GLN A 135 11.64 2.87 -7.50
C GLN A 135 11.69 3.42 -6.07
N LEU A 136 10.54 3.45 -5.39
CA LEU A 136 10.42 3.96 -4.02
C LEU A 136 11.17 3.09 -3.01
N ALA A 137 11.30 1.78 -3.24
CA ALA A 137 12.13 0.91 -2.39
C ALA A 137 13.63 1.26 -2.46
N TYR A 138 14.07 1.94 -3.52
CA TYR A 138 15.45 2.41 -3.67
C TYR A 138 15.62 3.87 -3.20
N GLU A 139 14.65 4.73 -3.50
CA GLU A 139 14.75 6.18 -3.29
C GLU A 139 14.27 6.63 -1.91
N SER A 140 13.30 5.93 -1.29
CA SER A 140 12.64 6.37 -0.07
C SER A 140 13.19 5.68 1.17
N ASP A 141 13.43 6.44 2.24
CA ASP A 141 13.68 5.90 3.58
C ASP A 141 12.40 5.35 4.23
N SER A 142 11.22 5.59 3.63
CA SER A 142 9.93 5.14 4.15
C SER A 142 9.58 3.76 3.63
N TRP A 143 9.47 2.77 4.52
CA TRP A 143 8.95 1.45 4.15
C TRP A 143 7.46 1.48 3.74
N VAL A 144 6.71 2.48 4.22
CA VAL A 144 5.26 2.57 3.98
C VAL A 144 4.99 2.82 2.51
N MET A 145 5.77 3.70 1.88
CA MET A 145 5.56 4.09 0.49
C MET A 145 5.59 2.91 -0.49
N PRO A 146 6.68 2.12 -0.61
CA PRO A 146 6.70 0.96 -1.49
C PRO A 146 5.66 -0.10 -1.07
N CYS A 147 5.44 -0.29 0.24
CA CYS A 147 4.45 -1.25 0.74
C CYS A 147 3.02 -0.94 0.26
N GLU A 148 2.61 0.33 0.28
CA GLU A 148 1.28 0.75 -0.17
C GLU A 148 1.06 0.46 -1.66
N ARG A 149 2.11 0.60 -2.48
CA ARG A 149 2.04 0.35 -3.94
C ARG A 149 2.01 -1.15 -4.21
N ILE A 150 2.82 -1.95 -3.50
CA ILE A 150 2.74 -3.41 -3.53
C ILE A 150 1.33 -3.87 -3.18
N GLU A 151 0.75 -3.37 -2.08
CA GLU A 151 -0.59 -3.75 -1.65
C GLU A 151 -1.66 -3.40 -2.70
N ARG A 152 -1.59 -2.20 -3.30
CA ARG A 152 -2.56 -1.82 -4.34
C ARG A 152 -2.41 -2.69 -5.59
N ALA A 153 -1.18 -2.92 -6.04
CA ALA A 153 -0.88 -3.79 -7.16
C ALA A 153 -1.37 -5.23 -6.92
N LEU A 154 -1.24 -5.77 -5.70
CA LEU A 154 -1.79 -7.07 -5.32
C LEU A 154 -3.31 -7.09 -5.39
N ARG A 155 -3.98 -6.09 -4.80
CA ARG A 155 -5.45 -6.03 -4.79
C ARG A 155 -6.04 -5.96 -6.19
N LEU A 156 -5.43 -5.19 -7.07
CA LEU A 156 -5.82 -5.10 -8.48
C LEU A 156 -5.52 -6.41 -9.21
N SER A 157 -4.28 -6.91 -9.14
CA SER A 157 -3.87 -8.12 -9.88
C SER A 157 -4.61 -9.38 -9.41
N TRP A 158 -5.00 -9.45 -8.13
CA TRP A 158 -5.84 -10.53 -7.61
C TRP A 158 -7.16 -10.69 -8.36
N MET A 159 -7.72 -9.60 -8.90
CA MET A 159 -8.95 -9.64 -9.70
C MET A 159 -8.76 -10.37 -11.05
N PHE A 160 -7.51 -10.50 -11.51
CA PHE A 160 -7.15 -11.02 -12.83
C PHE A 160 -6.28 -12.29 -12.75
N ARG A 161 -6.23 -12.95 -11.59
CA ARG A 161 -5.38 -14.11 -11.31
C ARG A 161 -5.79 -15.43 -11.97
N ARG A 162 -6.88 -15.45 -12.75
CA ARG A 162 -7.34 -16.67 -13.43
C ARG A 162 -6.50 -16.87 -14.69
N ASP A 163 -6.23 -18.13 -15.06
CA ASP A 163 -5.42 -18.50 -16.21
C ASP A 163 -5.87 -17.87 -17.55
N SER A 164 -7.16 -17.56 -17.68
CA SER A 164 -7.73 -16.92 -18.88
C SER A 164 -7.58 -15.40 -18.94
N GLN A 165 -6.91 -14.78 -17.96
CA GLN A 165 -6.76 -13.32 -17.84
C GLN A 165 -5.27 -12.93 -17.91
N ARG A 166 -4.72 -12.36 -16.81
CA ARG A 166 -3.32 -11.93 -16.70
C ARG A 166 -2.75 -12.39 -15.35
N PRO A 167 -2.64 -13.71 -15.12
CA PRO A 167 -2.11 -14.25 -13.87
C PRO A 167 -0.66 -13.82 -13.60
N ASP A 168 0.11 -13.58 -14.67
CA ASP A 168 1.48 -13.06 -14.64
C ASP A 168 1.60 -11.75 -13.84
N LEU A 169 0.57 -10.90 -13.86
CA LEU A 169 0.56 -9.66 -13.08
C LEU A 169 0.57 -9.94 -11.57
N PHE A 170 -0.21 -10.91 -11.12
CA PHE A 170 -0.23 -11.28 -9.70
C PHE A 170 1.08 -11.98 -9.30
N GLU A 171 1.60 -12.84 -10.17
CA GLU A 171 2.89 -13.53 -9.97
C GLU A 171 4.05 -12.54 -9.84
N ASN A 172 4.14 -11.55 -10.73
CA ASN A 172 5.19 -10.53 -10.72
C ASN A 172 5.16 -9.68 -9.44
N VAL A 173 3.97 -9.27 -9.00
CA VAL A 173 3.83 -8.49 -7.76
C VAL A 173 4.14 -9.36 -6.54
N SER A 174 3.67 -10.61 -6.53
CA SER A 174 3.95 -11.57 -5.44
C SER A 174 5.43 -11.88 -5.33
N GLN A 175 6.13 -12.03 -6.46
CA GLN A 175 7.57 -12.23 -6.48
C GLN A 175 8.30 -11.03 -5.87
N PHE A 176 7.98 -9.81 -6.30
CA PHE A 176 8.63 -8.62 -5.74
C PHE A 176 8.32 -8.45 -4.25
N LEU A 177 7.10 -8.74 -3.80
CA LEU A 177 6.77 -8.75 -2.38
C LEU A 177 7.70 -9.70 -1.60
N LEU A 178 7.90 -10.92 -2.09
CA LEU A 178 8.77 -11.90 -1.43
C LEU A 178 10.23 -11.46 -1.42
N GLU A 179 10.73 -10.85 -2.49
CA GLU A 179 12.08 -10.27 -2.55
C GLU A 179 12.26 -9.17 -1.47
N GLN A 180 11.26 -8.28 -1.33
CA GLN A 180 11.26 -7.26 -0.28
C GLN A 180 11.16 -7.87 1.12
N TYR A 181 10.35 -8.91 1.30
CA TYR A 181 10.25 -9.60 2.58
C TYR A 181 11.61 -10.19 2.98
N GLU A 182 12.26 -10.92 2.09
CA GLU A 182 13.56 -11.55 2.33
C GLU A 182 14.65 -10.51 2.64
N ALA A 183 14.67 -9.38 1.93
CA ALA A 183 15.63 -8.31 2.15
C ALA A 183 15.48 -7.61 3.52
N HIS A 184 14.28 -7.63 4.11
CA HIS A 184 13.95 -6.83 5.29
C HIS A 184 13.55 -7.65 6.53
N LYS A 185 13.41 -8.98 6.44
CA LYS A 185 12.93 -9.82 7.56
C LYS A 185 13.81 -9.77 8.81
N GLU A 186 15.11 -9.51 8.66
CA GLU A 186 16.05 -9.41 9.78
C GLU A 186 16.26 -7.97 10.30
N SER A 187 15.65 -6.97 9.65
CA SER A 187 15.81 -5.57 10.01
C SER A 187 15.43 -5.28 11.47
N GLU A 188 16.09 -4.29 12.09
CA GLU A 188 15.80 -3.89 13.48
C GLU A 188 14.31 -3.61 13.69
N ARG A 189 13.72 -2.87 12.75
CA ARG A 189 12.30 -2.51 12.73
C ARG A 189 11.53 -3.40 11.75
N CYS A 190 10.99 -4.52 12.22
CA CYS A 190 10.29 -5.49 11.37
C CYS A 190 8.91 -5.07 10.86
N PHE A 191 8.51 -3.79 10.96
CA PHE A 191 7.18 -3.33 10.52
C PHE A 191 6.92 -3.65 9.05
N TYR A 192 7.92 -3.41 8.19
CA TYR A 192 7.81 -3.70 6.76
C TYR A 192 7.64 -5.20 6.51
N ALA A 193 8.54 -6.03 7.05
CA ALA A 193 8.48 -7.48 6.92
C ALA A 193 7.16 -8.07 7.45
N LYS A 194 6.67 -7.61 8.61
CA LYS A 194 5.37 -8.00 9.15
C LYS A 194 4.24 -7.64 8.20
N ARG A 195 4.25 -6.43 7.62
CA ARG A 195 3.20 -6.00 6.70
C ARG A 195 3.21 -6.83 5.42
N LEU A 196 4.38 -7.11 4.85
CA LEU A 196 4.53 -7.96 3.67
C LEU A 196 4.07 -9.40 3.96
N LEU A 197 4.43 -9.96 5.11
CA LEU A 197 4.00 -11.30 5.52
C LEU A 197 2.49 -11.40 5.76
N THR A 198 1.89 -10.33 6.31
CA THR A 198 0.41 -10.22 6.42
C THR A 198 -0.25 -10.26 5.04
N LEU A 199 0.33 -9.57 4.04
CA LEU A 199 -0.15 -9.61 2.67
C LEU A 199 0.03 -11.00 2.05
N CYS A 200 1.12 -11.72 2.37
CA CYS A 200 1.26 -13.12 1.95
C CYS A 200 0.08 -13.98 2.43
N LEU A 201 -0.32 -13.82 3.70
CA LEU A 201 -1.45 -14.54 4.27
C LEU A 201 -2.79 -14.13 3.61
N GLU A 202 -3.04 -12.83 3.45
CA GLU A 202 -4.29 -12.32 2.86
C GLU A 202 -4.48 -12.79 1.41
N PHE A 203 -3.40 -12.90 0.63
CA PHE A 203 -3.44 -13.23 -0.78
C PHE A 203 -2.97 -14.67 -1.09
N CYS A 204 -2.83 -15.52 -0.09
CA CYS A 204 -2.34 -16.90 -0.25
C CYS A 204 -1.02 -17.00 -1.06
N ILE A 205 -0.09 -16.08 -0.81
CA ILE A 205 1.24 -16.09 -1.42
C ILE A 205 2.10 -17.00 -0.53
N LYS A 206 2.46 -18.17 -1.07
CA LYS A 206 3.05 -19.32 -0.35
C LYS A 206 2.04 -20.05 0.54
N GLU A 207 2.47 -21.24 0.98
CA GLU A 207 1.70 -22.07 1.89
C GLU A 207 1.63 -21.45 3.29
N ASN A 208 0.50 -21.65 3.98
CA ASN A 208 0.30 -21.16 5.34
C ASN A 208 1.35 -21.71 6.33
N ASP A 209 1.93 -22.87 6.04
CA ASP A 209 3.00 -23.45 6.84
C ASP A 209 4.27 -22.60 6.78
N TRP A 210 4.66 -22.18 5.57
CA TRP A 210 5.78 -21.27 5.38
C TRP A 210 5.53 -19.92 6.07
N ILE A 211 4.31 -19.37 5.95
CA ILE A 211 3.93 -18.12 6.60
C ILE A 211 4.03 -18.25 8.13
N TYR A 212 3.55 -19.37 8.67
CA TYR A 212 3.63 -19.68 10.10
C TYR A 212 5.09 -19.68 10.60
N GLU A 213 5.98 -20.40 9.91
CA GLU A 213 7.40 -20.48 10.27
C GLU A 213 8.08 -19.10 10.21
N GLN A 214 7.82 -18.34 9.14
CA GLN A 214 8.34 -16.99 8.97
C GLN A 214 7.86 -16.03 10.07
N ALA A 215 6.58 -16.11 10.44
CA ALA A 215 6.00 -15.30 11.49
C ALA A 215 6.58 -15.63 12.88
N LEU A 216 6.82 -16.91 13.17
CA LEU A 216 7.50 -17.33 14.40
C LEU A 216 8.94 -16.82 14.46
N GLU A 217 9.67 -16.86 13.35
CA GLU A 217 11.04 -16.35 13.31
C GLU A 217 11.08 -14.84 13.56
N LEU A 218 10.18 -14.08 12.93
CA LEU A 218 10.02 -12.64 13.23
C LEU A 218 9.69 -12.42 14.70
N ALA A 219 8.75 -13.20 15.27
CA ALA A 219 8.36 -13.08 16.66
C ALA A 219 9.54 -13.35 17.60
N ARG A 220 10.34 -14.39 17.33
CA ARG A 220 11.55 -14.75 18.10
C ARG A 220 12.57 -13.62 18.07
N LEU A 221 12.90 -13.09 16.88
CA LEU A 221 13.87 -12.00 16.72
C LEU A 221 13.46 -10.75 17.52
N GLN A 222 12.18 -10.40 17.53
CA GLN A 222 11.69 -9.24 18.29
C GLN A 222 11.66 -9.49 19.80
N PHE A 223 11.31 -10.72 20.21
CA PHE A 223 11.33 -11.11 21.62
C PHE A 223 12.75 -11.02 22.20
N GLU A 224 13.76 -11.50 21.47
CA GLU A 224 15.18 -11.43 21.85
C GLU A 224 15.68 -9.99 21.96
N ARG A 225 15.11 -9.07 21.17
CA ARG A 225 15.39 -7.64 21.23
C ARG A 225 14.63 -6.90 22.35
N GLY A 226 13.72 -7.59 23.05
CA GLY A 226 12.87 -7.00 24.08
C GLY A 226 11.66 -6.23 23.56
N ASP A 227 11.39 -6.26 22.25
CA ASP A 227 10.17 -5.67 21.67
C ASP A 227 9.03 -6.71 21.69
N TYR A 228 8.46 -6.88 22.87
CA TYR A 228 7.39 -7.85 23.10
C TYR A 228 6.11 -7.51 22.34
N ASP A 229 5.84 -6.23 22.07
CA ASP A 229 4.67 -5.83 21.29
C ASP A 229 4.85 -6.19 19.81
N ALA A 230 6.01 -5.93 19.22
CA ALA A 230 6.28 -6.38 17.87
C ALA A 230 6.29 -7.91 17.76
N SER A 231 6.76 -8.61 18.80
CA SER A 231 6.71 -10.08 18.88
C SER A 231 5.29 -10.63 18.93
N ILE A 232 4.40 -10.03 19.74
CA ILE A 232 2.97 -10.40 19.79
C ILE A 232 2.33 -10.23 18.42
N ASN A 233 2.52 -9.07 17.77
CA ASN A 233 1.95 -8.82 16.44
C ASN A 233 2.44 -9.83 15.38
N ALA A 234 3.69 -10.29 15.47
CA ALA A 234 4.19 -11.34 14.57
C ALA A 234 3.58 -12.70 14.90
N ASN A 235 3.43 -13.04 16.18
CA ASN A 235 2.71 -14.24 16.61
C ASN A 235 1.23 -14.24 16.19
N GLU A 236 0.56 -13.09 16.13
CA GLU A 236 -0.82 -13.00 15.63
C GLU A 236 -0.90 -13.44 14.15
N ILE A 237 0.10 -13.11 13.33
CA ILE A 237 0.19 -13.60 11.94
C ILE A 237 0.37 -15.12 11.91
N ALA A 238 1.24 -15.67 12.77
CA ALA A 238 1.42 -17.12 12.89
C ALA A 238 0.12 -17.80 13.33
N LEU A 239 -0.58 -17.20 14.30
CA LEU A 239 -1.84 -17.74 14.80
C LEU A 239 -2.90 -17.78 13.70
N ASP A 240 -3.05 -16.71 12.92
CA ASP A 240 -4.00 -16.66 11.79
C ASP A 240 -3.65 -17.71 10.72
N ALA A 241 -2.35 -17.94 10.45
CA ALA A 241 -1.90 -19.01 9.56
C ALA A 241 -2.25 -20.40 10.13
N ALA A 242 -2.03 -20.64 11.41
CA ALA A 242 -2.37 -21.89 12.10
C ALA A 242 -3.89 -22.14 12.15
N MET A 243 -4.68 -21.08 12.32
CA MET A 243 -6.14 -21.15 12.23
C MET A 243 -6.60 -21.51 10.83
N SER A 244 -5.99 -20.91 9.81
CA SER A 244 -6.27 -21.20 8.40
C SER A 244 -5.94 -22.66 8.03
N MET A 245 -4.86 -23.22 8.60
CA MET A 245 -4.51 -24.64 8.49
C MET A 245 -5.39 -25.57 9.35
N ARG A 246 -6.16 -25.01 10.30
CA ARG A 246 -6.91 -25.76 11.34
C ARG A 246 -6.00 -26.63 12.23
N ASP A 247 -4.74 -26.26 12.39
CA ASP A 247 -3.76 -26.97 13.19
C ASP A 247 -3.86 -26.55 14.66
N LYS A 248 -4.38 -27.44 15.52
CA LYS A 248 -4.61 -27.15 16.94
C LYS A 248 -3.32 -27.11 17.76
N GLU A 249 -2.33 -27.90 17.38
CA GLU A 249 -1.05 -27.93 18.07
C GLU A 249 -0.32 -26.61 17.87
N LYS A 250 -0.25 -26.14 16.62
CA LYS A 250 0.31 -24.82 16.29
C LYS A 250 -0.45 -23.68 16.96
N GLN A 251 -1.79 -23.70 16.93
CA GLN A 251 -2.60 -22.69 17.63
C GLN A 251 -2.24 -22.59 19.11
N ILE A 252 -2.16 -23.73 19.82
CA ILE A 252 -1.83 -23.75 21.25
C ILE A 252 -0.40 -23.26 21.49
N ALA A 253 0.56 -23.69 20.68
CA ALA A 253 1.95 -23.26 20.80
C ALA A 253 2.09 -21.74 20.59
N THR A 254 1.40 -21.16 19.60
CA THR A 254 1.43 -19.71 19.37
C THR A 254 0.76 -18.94 20.50
N TRP A 255 -0.36 -19.42 21.05
CA TRP A 255 -0.98 -18.81 22.23
C TRP A 255 -0.05 -18.78 23.44
N GLN A 256 0.71 -19.86 23.66
CA GLN A 256 1.73 -19.91 24.71
C GLN A 256 2.84 -18.87 24.47
N SER A 257 3.30 -18.71 23.23
CA SER A 257 4.29 -17.68 22.89
C SER A 257 3.76 -16.26 23.13
N ILE A 258 2.50 -15.97 22.74
CA ILE A 258 1.85 -14.68 23.01
C ILE A 258 1.74 -14.43 24.52
N SER A 259 1.32 -15.44 25.29
CA SER A 259 1.26 -15.37 26.75
C SER A 259 2.62 -15.05 27.37
N GLU A 260 3.68 -15.72 26.93
CA GLU A 260 5.05 -15.46 27.40
C GLU A 260 5.50 -14.02 27.11
N CYS A 261 5.19 -13.50 25.91
CA CYS A 261 5.46 -12.10 25.57
C CYS A 261 4.76 -11.14 26.53
N HIS A 262 3.50 -11.41 26.88
CA HIS A 262 2.76 -10.61 27.85
C HIS A 262 3.37 -10.67 29.26
N VAL A 263 3.82 -11.83 29.72
CA VAL A 263 4.54 -11.97 31.00
C VAL A 263 5.83 -11.15 30.99
N LYS A 264 6.66 -11.26 29.94
CA LYS A 264 7.91 -10.51 29.82
C LYS A 264 7.70 -9.00 29.72
N ALA A 265 6.69 -8.57 28.98
CA ALA A 265 6.31 -7.17 28.93
C ALA A 265 5.90 -6.64 30.32
N ALA A 266 5.20 -7.45 31.13
CA ALA A 266 4.81 -7.06 32.49
C ALA A 266 6.03 -6.94 33.43
N GLU A 267 6.96 -7.90 33.37
CA GLU A 267 8.22 -7.88 34.14
C GLU A 267 9.03 -6.60 33.87
N HIS A 268 9.08 -6.16 32.60
CA HIS A 268 9.80 -4.96 32.21
C HIS A 268 9.20 -3.66 32.80
N HIS A 269 7.88 -3.59 32.98
CA HIS A 269 7.22 -2.42 33.60
C HIS A 269 7.28 -2.40 35.13
N GLN A 270 7.80 -3.48 35.76
CA GLN A 270 8.04 -3.68 37.19
C GLN A 270 6.80 -3.58 38.11
N GLN A 271 5.95 -2.54 38.06
CA GLN A 271 4.69 -2.39 38.82
C GLN A 271 3.66 -1.45 38.13
N GLY A 272 2.37 -1.62 38.44
CA GLY A 272 1.30 -0.68 38.04
C GLY A 272 0.22 -1.28 37.13
N MET A 273 -0.78 -0.46 36.75
CA MET A 273 -1.94 -0.90 35.96
C MET A 273 -1.55 -1.53 34.61
N ILE A 274 -0.45 -1.09 34.00
CA ILE A 274 0.05 -1.63 32.73
C ILE A 274 0.53 -3.07 32.90
N ALA A 275 1.35 -3.34 33.93
CA ALA A 275 1.85 -4.70 34.21
C ALA A 275 0.71 -5.66 34.57
N ALA A 276 -0.25 -5.21 35.39
CA ALA A 276 -1.44 -6.01 35.72
C ALA A 276 -2.29 -6.31 34.47
N GLY A 277 -2.50 -5.33 33.59
CA GLY A 277 -3.22 -5.50 32.33
C GLY A 277 -2.52 -6.49 31.38
N ARG A 278 -1.19 -6.52 31.34
CA ARG A 278 -0.41 -7.49 30.56
C ARG A 278 -0.58 -8.90 31.11
N LEU A 279 -0.47 -9.10 32.44
CA LEU A 279 -0.66 -10.42 33.05
C LEU A 279 -2.07 -10.98 32.84
N LEU A 280 -3.11 -10.13 32.84
CA LEU A 280 -4.46 -10.55 32.51
C LEU A 280 -4.60 -11.08 31.08
N LYS A 281 -3.82 -10.55 30.13
CA LYS A 281 -3.77 -11.04 28.74
C LYS A 281 -2.92 -12.30 28.56
N ALA A 282 -2.16 -12.71 29.57
CA ALA A 282 -1.31 -13.89 29.53
C ALA A 282 -2.02 -15.17 30.01
N ILE A 283 -3.21 -15.06 30.61
CA ILE A 283 -4.03 -16.17 31.11
C ILE A 283 -4.96 -16.66 30.00
#